data_AF-A0A416K1C5-F1
#
_entry.id   AF-A0A416K1C5-F1
#
_cell.length_a   1.000
_cell.length_b   1.000
_cell.length_c   1.000
_cell.angle_alpha   90.00
_cell.angle_beta   90.00
_cell.angle_gamma   90.00
#
_symmetry.space_group_name_H-M   'P 1'
#
loop_
_entity.id
_entity.type
_entity.pdbx_description
1 polymer ?
#
loop_
_entity_poly.entity_id
_entity_poly.type
_entity_poly.pdbx_seq_one_letter_code
_entity_poly.pdbx_strand_id
1 'polypeptide(L)'
;MNNMRNEQTIIKIKNIINIGIWAAFFCFLILQYRKVFLYYDDYGYMSMSYGWAPADWVFGNRLLFIFRYMYHSYFQVNGRLYTNFLLILSANLGGLSFMRLVMPVGILLTYYLGYRLITAGDFKGEKWLVSLFLLISYGAIPLSVANSGLYWFAAAYGYVIPIFNFLLLVSIYRSKNIPY
;
A
#
# COMPACT_ATOMS: atom_id res chain seq x y z
N MET A 1 25.63 14.33 -35.93
CA MET A 1 25.57 12.96 -35.35
C MET A 1 25.99 12.89 -33.88
N ASN A 2 27.09 13.54 -33.44
CA ASN A 2 27.51 13.48 -32.03
C ASN A 2 26.50 14.06 -31.02
N ASN A 3 25.78 15.13 -31.37
CA ASN A 3 24.83 15.76 -30.44
C ASN A 3 23.60 14.87 -30.14
N MET A 4 23.04 14.22 -31.15
CA MET A 4 21.92 13.28 -30.99
C MET A 4 22.28 12.05 -30.15
N ARG A 5 23.53 11.55 -30.26
CA ARG A 5 24.01 10.43 -29.45
C ARG A 5 24.15 10.83 -27.97
N ASN A 6 24.56 12.07 -27.68
CA ASN A 6 24.66 12.60 -26.32
C ASN A 6 23.27 12.77 -25.68
N GLU A 7 22.30 13.32 -26.40
CA GLU A 7 20.92 13.48 -25.89
C GLU A 7 20.27 12.14 -25.53
N GLN A 8 20.38 11.15 -26.41
CA GLN A 8 19.88 9.80 -26.13
C GLN A 8 20.56 9.17 -24.91
N THR A 9 21.84 9.44 -24.70
CA THR A 9 22.59 8.96 -23.54
C THR A 9 22.10 9.61 -22.25
N ILE A 10 21.86 10.93 -22.25
CA ILE A 10 21.31 11.66 -21.11
C ILE A 10 19.91 11.13 -20.74
N ILE A 11 19.03 10.91 -21.72
CA ILE A 11 17.70 10.35 -21.49
C ILE A 11 17.79 8.97 -20.83
N LYS A 12 18.68 8.10 -21.32
CA LYS A 12 18.91 6.77 -20.73
C LYS A 12 19.38 6.87 -19.27
N ILE A 13 20.35 7.75 -18.99
CA ILE A 13 20.86 7.96 -17.63
C ILE A 13 19.73 8.44 -16.70
N LYS A 14 18.92 9.41 -17.11
CA LYS A 14 17.78 9.91 -16.33
C LYS A 14 16.76 8.80 -16.03
N ASN A 15 16.49 7.93 -16.99
CA ASN A 15 15.59 6.79 -16.78
C ASN A 15 16.18 5.77 -15.79
N ILE A 16 17.47 5.48 -15.86
CA ILE A 16 18.16 4.60 -14.90
C ILE A 16 18.12 5.20 -13.50
N ILE A 17 18.39 6.50 -13.36
CA ILE A 17 18.28 7.23 -12.08
C ILE A 17 16.85 7.10 -11.53
N ASN A 18 15.85 7.33 -12.37
CA ASN A 18 14.45 7.21 -11.96
C ASN A 18 14.13 5.80 -11.43
N ILE A 19 14.53 4.75 -12.15
CA ILE A 19 14.36 3.36 -11.71
C ILE A 19 15.10 3.10 -10.39
N GLY A 20 16.34 3.61 -10.27
CA GLY A 20 17.14 3.49 -9.05
C GLY A 20 16.46 4.13 -7.84
N ILE A 21 15.84 5.30 -8.00
CA ILE A 21 15.08 6.00 -6.95
C ILE A 21 13.90 5.13 -6.45
N TRP A 22 13.10 4.57 -7.36
CA TRP A 22 11.99 3.69 -7.01
C TRP A 22 12.46 2.39 -6.35
N ALA A 23 13.53 1.77 -6.86
CA ALA A 23 14.10 0.56 -6.29
C ALA A 23 14.64 0.80 -4.88
N ALA A 24 15.38 1.90 -4.67
CA ALA A 24 15.91 2.27 -3.36
C ALA A 24 14.79 2.49 -2.34
N PHE A 25 13.72 3.19 -2.73
CA PHE A 25 12.56 3.39 -1.87
C PHE A 25 11.85 2.08 -1.53
N PHE A 26 11.65 1.19 -2.50
CA PHE A 26 11.03 -0.10 -2.22
C PHE A 26 11.89 -0.96 -1.27
N CYS A 27 13.21 -1.02 -1.50
CA CYS A 27 14.14 -1.67 -0.59
C CYS A 27 14.05 -1.07 0.83
N PHE A 28 13.99 0.26 0.94
CA PHE A 28 13.79 0.94 2.21
C PHE A 28 12.48 0.53 2.90
N LEU A 29 11.35 0.50 2.19
CA LEU A 29 10.06 0.06 2.74
C LEU A 29 10.12 -1.39 3.23
N ILE A 30 10.74 -2.30 2.47
CA ILE A 30 10.91 -3.70 2.89
C ILE A 30 11.73 -3.79 4.17
N LEU A 31 12.86 -3.08 4.26
CA LEU A 31 13.70 -3.06 5.46
C LEU A 31 12.98 -2.46 6.66
N GLN A 32 12.17 -1.42 6.44
CA GLN A 32 11.36 -0.78 7.46
C GLN A 32 10.28 -1.72 8.00
N TYR A 33 9.50 -2.36 7.12
CA TYR A 33 8.40 -3.25 7.52
C TYR A 33 8.86 -4.55 8.17
N ARG A 34 10.11 -4.99 7.96
CA ARG A 34 10.69 -6.09 8.76
C ARG A 34 10.70 -5.79 10.27
N LYS A 35 10.69 -4.51 10.66
CA LYS A 35 10.67 -4.06 12.07
C LYS A 35 9.26 -3.79 12.60
N VAL A 36 8.23 -3.93 11.78
CA VAL A 36 6.83 -3.69 12.16
C VAL A 36 6.23 -4.96 12.73
N PHE A 37 5.66 -4.90 13.93
CA PHE A 37 5.04 -6.05 14.61
C PHE A 37 3.53 -5.84 14.77
N LEU A 38 2.85 -6.91 15.15
CA LEU A 38 1.40 -6.89 15.37
C LEU A 38 1.06 -6.03 16.60
N TYR A 39 0.06 -5.18 16.45
CA TYR A 39 -0.61 -4.50 17.55
C TYR A 39 -1.74 -5.36 18.09
N TYR A 40 -2.27 -4.99 19.27
CA TYR A 40 -3.34 -5.71 19.95
C TYR A 40 -4.53 -6.02 19.01
N ASP A 41 -5.02 -5.01 18.29
CA ASP A 41 -6.14 -5.17 17.37
C ASP A 41 -5.82 -6.12 16.22
N ASP A 42 -4.56 -6.14 15.74
CA ASP A 42 -4.14 -7.04 14.65
C ASP A 42 -4.32 -8.50 15.07
N TYR A 43 -3.96 -8.84 16.32
CA TYR A 43 -4.20 -10.17 16.86
C TYR A 43 -5.68 -10.53 16.83
N GLY A 44 -6.56 -9.60 17.19
CA GLY A 44 -8.00 -9.83 17.17
C GLY A 44 -8.57 -10.11 15.77
N TYR A 45 -8.02 -9.51 14.71
CA TYR A 45 -8.37 -9.86 13.33
C TYR A 45 -7.76 -11.19 12.89
N MET A 46 -6.53 -11.49 13.32
CA MET A 46 -5.85 -12.75 12.99
C MET A 46 -6.50 -13.97 13.65
N SER A 47 -6.89 -13.85 14.91
CA SER A 47 -7.62 -14.88 15.66
C SER A 47 -9.12 -14.87 15.36
N MET A 48 -9.62 -13.83 14.69
CA MET A 48 -11.05 -13.54 14.52
C MET A 48 -11.80 -13.48 15.86
N SER A 49 -11.16 -12.96 16.91
CA SER A 49 -11.73 -12.81 18.25
C SER A 49 -11.87 -11.35 18.71
N TYR A 50 -11.57 -10.37 17.86
CA TYR A 50 -11.74 -8.96 18.21
C TYR A 50 -13.23 -8.65 18.48
N GLY A 51 -13.56 -8.19 19.69
CA GLY A 51 -14.94 -7.82 20.07
C GLY A 51 -15.88 -8.99 20.42
N TRP A 52 -15.39 -10.24 20.43
CA TRP A 52 -16.14 -11.47 20.75
C TRP A 52 -15.35 -12.32 21.76
N ALA A 53 -16.04 -13.02 22.66
CA ALA A 53 -15.52 -14.11 23.51
C ALA A 53 -14.57 -15.11 22.77
N PRO A 54 -13.59 -15.73 23.48
CA PRO A 54 -12.49 -16.49 22.89
C PRO A 54 -12.94 -17.62 21.96
N ALA A 55 -12.10 -17.90 20.95
CA ALA A 55 -12.35 -18.89 19.94
C ALA A 55 -12.19 -20.32 20.50
N ASP A 56 -13.23 -20.88 21.11
CA ASP A 56 -13.24 -22.28 21.54
C ASP A 56 -13.33 -23.30 20.35
N TRP A 57 -13.08 -22.89 19.10
CA TRP A 57 -13.58 -23.62 17.92
C TRP A 57 -12.60 -23.71 16.74
N VAL A 58 -11.38 -24.20 17.01
CA VAL A 58 -10.29 -24.41 16.04
C VAL A 58 -10.60 -25.43 14.92
N PHE A 59 -11.79 -26.08 14.91
CA PHE A 59 -12.06 -27.27 14.09
C PHE A 59 -13.21 -27.18 13.05
N GLY A 60 -13.80 -26.00 12.77
CA GLY A 60 -14.87 -25.88 11.77
C GLY A 60 -14.46 -25.28 10.41
N ASN A 61 -15.43 -25.14 9.49
CA ASN A 61 -15.24 -24.57 8.14
C ASN A 61 -14.77 -23.10 8.18
N ARG A 62 -13.45 -22.88 8.06
CA ARG A 62 -12.78 -21.55 8.15
C ARG A 62 -13.41 -20.45 7.31
N LEU A 63 -13.88 -20.76 6.11
CA LEU A 63 -14.43 -19.78 5.19
C LEU A 63 -15.78 -19.21 5.67
N LEU A 64 -16.61 -20.05 6.29
CA LEU A 64 -17.87 -19.62 6.93
C LEU A 64 -17.59 -18.70 8.13
N PHE A 65 -16.52 -18.96 8.88
CA PHE A 65 -16.12 -18.10 10.00
C PHE A 65 -15.65 -16.73 9.56
N ILE A 66 -14.90 -16.65 8.46
CA ILE A 66 -14.54 -15.34 7.88
C ILE A 66 -15.83 -14.56 7.60
N PHE A 67 -16.83 -15.15 6.94
CA PHE A 67 -18.09 -14.44 6.67
C PHE A 67 -18.87 -14.04 7.93
N ARG A 68 -18.91 -14.89 8.97
CA ARG A 68 -19.55 -14.54 10.26
C ARG A 68 -18.81 -13.40 10.95
N TYR A 69 -17.49 -13.45 10.96
CA TYR A 69 -16.66 -12.38 11.51
C TYR A 69 -16.85 -11.09 10.72
N MET A 70 -16.92 -11.16 9.38
CA MET A 70 -17.20 -10.01 8.53
C MET A 70 -18.57 -9.38 8.84
N TYR A 71 -19.61 -10.20 9.05
CA TYR A 71 -20.93 -9.72 9.45
C TYR A 71 -20.87 -8.97 10.79
N HIS A 72 -20.25 -9.57 11.81
CA HIS A 72 -20.05 -8.93 13.12
C HIS A 72 -19.26 -7.62 13.00
N SER A 73 -18.13 -7.66 12.29
CA SER A 73 -17.26 -6.50 12.08
C SER A 73 -17.98 -5.32 11.41
N TYR A 74 -18.89 -5.63 10.48
CA TYR A 74 -19.72 -4.62 9.81
C TYR A 74 -20.75 -4.00 10.74
N PHE A 75 -21.56 -4.81 11.42
CA PHE A 75 -22.70 -4.31 12.19
C PHE A 75 -22.35 -3.85 13.61
N GLN A 76 -21.25 -4.34 14.19
CA GLN A 76 -20.99 -4.20 15.63
C GLN A 76 -19.62 -3.61 15.97
N VAL A 77 -18.68 -3.53 15.01
CA VAL A 77 -17.32 -3.02 15.29
C VAL A 77 -17.04 -1.69 14.59
N ASN A 78 -16.93 -1.69 13.26
CA ASN A 78 -16.46 -0.50 12.54
C ASN A 78 -17.02 -0.30 11.12
N GLY A 79 -17.90 -1.20 10.65
CA GLY A 79 -18.54 -1.04 9.33
C GLY A 79 -17.64 -1.32 8.12
N ARG A 80 -16.39 -1.75 8.31
CA ARG A 80 -15.44 -1.95 7.21
C ARG A 80 -15.41 -3.40 6.75
N LEU A 81 -16.03 -3.71 5.61
CA LEU A 81 -15.98 -5.06 5.07
C LEU A 81 -14.69 -5.32 4.27
N TYR A 82 -14.46 -4.50 3.25
CA TYR A 82 -13.41 -4.78 2.27
C TYR A 82 -11.99 -4.82 2.87
N THR A 83 -11.63 -3.85 3.70
CA THR A 83 -10.28 -3.76 4.28
C THR A 83 -10.03 -4.82 5.35
N ASN A 84 -11.04 -5.14 6.17
CA ASN A 84 -10.92 -6.16 7.21
C ASN A 84 -10.85 -7.55 6.57
N PHE A 85 -11.60 -7.78 5.49
CA PHE A 85 -11.48 -9.02 4.71
C PHE A 85 -10.07 -9.22 4.16
N LEU A 86 -9.47 -8.18 3.56
CA LEU A 86 -8.10 -8.24 3.04
C LEU A 86 -7.05 -8.45 4.13
N LEU A 87 -7.25 -7.85 5.31
CA LEU A 87 -6.41 -8.08 6.48
C LEU A 87 -6.45 -9.55 6.92
N ILE A 88 -7.66 -10.09 7.11
CA ILE A 88 -7.86 -11.49 7.52
C ILE A 88 -7.30 -12.44 6.46
N LEU A 89 -7.54 -12.17 5.17
CA LEU A 89 -7.00 -12.97 4.07
C LEU A 89 -5.47 -12.98 4.10
N SER A 90 -4.84 -11.81 4.26
CA SER A 90 -3.39 -11.68 4.29
C SER A 90 -2.78 -12.38 5.51
N ALA A 91 -3.43 -12.28 6.65
CA ALA A 91 -3.05 -13.02 7.85
C ALA A 91 -3.14 -14.54 7.65
N ASN A 92 -4.16 -15.03 6.93
CA ASN A 92 -4.34 -16.46 6.69
C ASN A 92 -3.37 -17.02 5.63
N LEU A 93 -2.98 -16.23 4.63
CA LEU A 93 -2.09 -16.67 3.55
C LEU A 93 -0.63 -16.84 4.00
N GLY A 94 -0.15 -15.97 4.89
CA GLY A 94 1.24 -16.07 5.38
C GLY A 94 1.55 -15.25 6.61
N GLY A 95 0.52 -14.89 7.39
CA GLY A 95 0.64 -14.20 8.66
C GLY A 95 1.42 -12.88 8.56
N LEU A 96 2.18 -12.60 9.61
CA LEU A 96 2.98 -11.38 9.72
C LEU A 96 3.96 -11.21 8.55
N SER A 97 4.62 -12.29 8.10
CA SER A 97 5.58 -12.21 6.99
C SER A 97 4.93 -11.74 5.70
N PHE A 98 3.72 -12.23 5.40
CA PHE A 98 2.97 -11.80 4.23
C PHE A 98 2.45 -10.37 4.38
N MET A 99 1.92 -10.01 5.55
CA MET A 99 1.45 -8.65 5.83
C MET A 99 2.57 -7.60 5.72
N ARG A 100 3.78 -7.96 6.16
CA ARG A 100 5.01 -7.16 6.01
C ARG A 100 5.46 -6.98 4.56
N LEU A 101 4.96 -7.78 3.62
CA LEU A 101 5.17 -7.61 2.18
C LEU A 101 4.04 -6.79 1.53
N VAL A 102 2.78 -7.10 1.87
CA VAL A 102 1.60 -6.44 1.29
C VAL A 102 1.62 -4.93 1.55
N MET A 103 1.99 -4.48 2.75
CA MET A 103 1.99 -3.05 3.07
C MET A 103 3.04 -2.24 2.30
N PRO A 104 4.33 -2.64 2.22
CA PRO A 104 5.30 -2.01 1.32
C PRO A 104 4.84 -1.93 -0.13
N VAL A 105 4.26 -3.01 -0.66
CA VAL A 105 3.74 -3.05 -2.02
C VAL A 105 2.58 -2.07 -2.19
N GLY A 106 1.64 -2.03 -1.24
CA GLY A 106 0.51 -1.10 -1.26
C GLY A 106 0.96 0.36 -1.23
N ILE A 107 1.93 0.71 -0.38
CA ILE A 107 2.51 2.06 -0.31
C ILE A 107 3.23 2.39 -1.63
N LEU A 108 4.09 1.49 -2.13
CA LEU A 108 4.81 1.69 -3.38
C LEU A 108 3.85 1.97 -4.55
N LEU A 109 2.81 1.14 -4.69
CA LEU A 109 1.81 1.29 -5.75
C LEU A 109 1.01 2.58 -5.60
N THR A 110 0.68 2.99 -4.38
CA THR A 110 0.01 4.26 -4.09
C THR A 110 0.86 5.44 -4.56
N TYR A 111 2.14 5.47 -4.17
CA TYR A 111 3.08 6.50 -4.60
C TYR A 111 3.28 6.46 -6.12
N TYR A 112 3.38 5.28 -6.72
CA TYR A 112 3.56 5.12 -8.16
C TYR A 112 2.34 5.63 -8.96
N LEU A 113 1.12 5.40 -8.46
CA LEU A 113 -0.09 5.98 -9.05
C LEU A 113 -0.07 7.51 -8.97
N GLY A 114 0.33 8.07 -7.83
CA GLY A 114 0.54 9.52 -7.69
C GLY A 114 1.53 10.06 -8.72
N TYR A 115 2.69 9.42 -8.85
CA TYR A 115 3.69 9.76 -9.87
C TYR A 115 3.13 9.70 -11.30
N ARG A 116 2.38 8.63 -11.63
CA ARG A 116 1.74 8.49 -12.94
C ARG A 116 0.73 9.60 -13.21
N LEU A 117 -0.06 9.98 -12.22
CA LEU A 117 -1.04 11.06 -12.34
C LEU A 117 -0.36 12.41 -12.56
N ILE A 118 0.73 12.69 -11.86
CA ILE A 118 1.50 13.95 -12.03
C ILE A 118 2.16 14.02 -13.40
N THR A 119 2.75 12.91 -13.86
CA THR A 119 3.56 12.86 -15.09
C THR A 119 2.78 12.50 -16.36
N ALA A 120 1.45 12.42 -16.27
CA ALA A 120 0.57 12.13 -17.41
C ALA A 120 0.29 13.36 -18.28
N GLY A 121 0.02 13.14 -19.57
CA GLY A 121 -0.22 14.20 -20.55
C GLY A 121 1.06 14.93 -20.96
N ASP A 122 0.95 16.23 -21.26
CA ASP A 122 2.05 17.09 -21.72
C ASP A 122 2.96 17.58 -20.58
N PHE A 123 3.32 16.68 -19.65
CA PHE A 123 4.20 17.02 -18.55
C PHE A 123 5.60 17.40 -19.08
N LYS A 124 6.00 18.66 -18.88
CA LYS A 124 7.27 19.23 -19.36
C LYS A 124 8.44 19.14 -18.37
N GLY A 125 8.21 18.59 -17.18
CA GLY A 125 9.23 18.50 -16.13
C GLY A 125 10.09 17.23 -16.19
N GLU A 126 11.09 17.17 -15.32
CA GLU A 126 11.96 16.01 -15.18
C GLU A 126 11.31 14.94 -14.30
N LYS A 127 10.96 13.79 -14.91
CA LYS A 127 10.28 12.68 -14.21
C LYS A 127 11.04 12.18 -12.98
N TRP A 128 12.36 12.12 -13.05
CA TRP A 128 13.19 11.66 -11.93
C TRP A 128 13.13 12.61 -10.72
N LEU A 129 12.96 13.93 -10.95
CA LEU A 129 12.74 14.90 -9.87
C LEU A 129 11.36 14.69 -9.23
N VAL A 130 10.32 14.43 -10.02
CA VAL A 130 8.98 14.11 -9.48
C VAL A 130 9.06 12.89 -8.58
N SER A 131 9.70 11.81 -9.03
CA SER A 131 9.91 10.62 -8.20
C SER A 131 10.66 10.96 -6.93
N LEU A 132 11.76 11.72 -7.00
CA LEU A 132 12.54 12.09 -5.83
C LEU A 132 11.71 12.86 -4.79
N PHE A 133 11.03 13.93 -5.21
CA PHE A 133 10.19 14.74 -4.31
C PHE A 133 9.04 13.94 -3.72
N LEU A 134 8.37 13.14 -4.57
CA LEU A 134 7.24 12.33 -4.15
C LEU A 134 7.67 11.28 -3.14
N LEU A 135 8.81 10.61 -3.31
CA LEU A 135 9.29 9.61 -2.35
C LEU A 135 9.85 10.24 -1.06
N ILE A 136 10.48 11.42 -1.13
CA ILE A 136 10.92 12.16 0.07
C ILE A 136 9.73 12.57 0.93
N SER A 137 8.55 12.84 0.35
CA SER A 137 7.35 13.20 1.12
C SER A 137 6.92 12.09 2.10
N TYR A 138 7.27 10.83 1.84
CA TYR A 138 7.08 9.74 2.80
C TYR A 138 7.85 10.00 4.11
N GLY A 139 9.06 10.56 4.02
CA GLY A 139 9.87 10.94 5.18
C GLY A 139 9.32 12.14 5.96
N ALA A 140 8.35 12.88 5.41
CA ALA A 140 7.69 13.97 6.11
C ALA A 140 6.58 13.49 7.06
N ILE A 141 6.23 12.19 7.03
CA ILE A 141 5.23 11.62 7.93
C ILE A 141 5.84 11.49 9.34
N PRO A 142 5.28 12.16 10.37
CA PRO A 142 5.78 12.05 11.73
C PRO A 142 5.75 10.61 12.23
N LEU A 143 6.73 10.22 13.04
CA LEU A 143 6.82 8.85 13.55
C LEU A 143 5.57 8.40 14.32
N SER A 144 4.96 9.32 15.08
CA SER A 144 3.71 9.03 15.81
C SER A 144 2.56 8.66 14.87
N VAL A 145 2.43 9.38 13.74
CA VAL A 145 1.42 9.12 12.70
C VAL A 145 1.75 7.83 11.94
N ALA A 146 3.03 7.58 11.65
CA ALA A 146 3.45 6.35 11.01
C ALA A 146 3.15 5.13 11.90
N ASN A 147 3.38 5.22 13.21
CA ASN A 147 3.11 4.14 14.15
C ASN A 147 1.61 3.82 14.25
N SER A 148 0.75 4.83 14.40
CA SER A 148 -0.69 4.64 14.56
C SER A 148 -1.46 4.45 13.24
N GLY A 149 -0.83 4.74 12.10
CA GLY A 149 -1.46 4.67 10.78
C GLY A 149 -0.86 3.62 9.86
N LEU A 150 0.45 3.67 9.61
CA LEU A 150 1.13 2.83 8.60
C LEU A 150 1.63 1.50 9.17
N TYR A 151 2.09 1.48 10.42
CA TYR A 151 2.71 0.28 11.02
C TYR A 151 1.72 -0.56 11.83
N TRP A 152 0.62 0.04 12.28
CA TRP A 152 -0.49 -0.71 12.83
C TRP A 152 -1.32 -1.29 11.68
N PHE A 153 -1.30 -2.61 11.48
CA PHE A 153 -1.87 -3.21 10.27
C PHE A 153 -3.38 -2.99 10.13
N ALA A 154 -4.18 -3.11 11.18
CA ALA A 154 -5.62 -2.87 11.12
C ALA A 154 -5.94 -1.43 10.66
N ALA A 155 -5.15 -0.46 11.12
CA ALA A 155 -5.21 0.91 10.62
C ALA A 155 -4.70 1.04 9.18
N ALA A 156 -3.54 0.45 8.87
CA ALA A 156 -2.89 0.55 7.57
C ALA A 156 -3.73 -0.04 6.44
N TYR A 157 -4.35 -1.22 6.64
CA TYR A 157 -5.31 -1.78 5.68
C TYR A 157 -6.53 -0.85 5.52
N GLY A 158 -6.96 -0.19 6.60
CA GLY A 158 -8.03 0.79 6.59
C GLY A 158 -7.71 2.10 5.88
N TYR A 159 -6.44 2.48 5.69
CA TYR A 159 -6.04 3.76 5.11
C TYR A 159 -5.29 3.61 3.79
N VAL A 160 -4.26 2.77 3.73
CA VAL A 160 -3.41 2.59 2.55
C VAL A 160 -4.20 1.99 1.39
N ILE A 161 -4.98 0.94 1.65
CA ILE A 161 -5.73 0.24 0.58
C ILE A 161 -6.83 1.13 -0.01
N PRO A 162 -7.65 1.86 0.78
CA PRO A 162 -8.62 2.79 0.20
C PRO A 162 -7.98 3.92 -0.62
N ILE A 163 -6.85 4.49 -0.16
CA ILE A 163 -6.13 5.54 -0.91
C ILE A 163 -5.59 4.97 -2.23
N PHE A 164 -5.00 3.76 -2.21
CA PHE A 164 -4.57 3.07 -3.42
C PHE A 164 -5.73 2.90 -4.41
N ASN A 165 -6.88 2.37 -3.95
CA ASN A 165 -8.05 2.16 -4.79
C ASN A 165 -8.60 3.46 -5.36
N PHE A 166 -8.65 4.52 -4.55
CA PHE A 166 -9.08 5.84 -5.00
C PHE A 166 -8.18 6.36 -6.12
N LEU A 167 -6.86 6.36 -5.93
CA LEU A 167 -5.92 6.81 -6.96
C LEU A 167 -5.95 5.91 -8.21
N LEU A 168 -6.19 4.60 -8.04
CA LEU A 168 -6.33 3.67 -9.16
C LEU A 168 -7.56 4.03 -9.99
N LEU A 169 -8.71 4.29 -9.36
CA LEU A 169 -9.93 4.70 -10.03
C LEU A 169 -9.75 6.05 -10.74
N VAL A 170 -9.10 7.02 -10.12
CA VAL A 170 -8.77 8.31 -10.75
C VAL A 170 -7.89 8.11 -11.99
N SER A 171 -6.88 7.24 -11.89
CA SER A 171 -5.97 6.91 -13.00
C SER A 171 -6.72 6.25 -14.17
N ILE A 172 -7.63 5.31 -13.88
CA ILE A 172 -8.48 4.66 -14.90
C ILE A 172 -9.43 5.67 -15.54
N TYR A 173 -10.11 6.49 -14.75
CA TYR A 173 -11.04 7.50 -15.24
C TYR A 173 -10.34 8.48 -16.17
N ARG A 174 -9.16 8.99 -15.78
CA ARG A 174 -8.38 9.91 -16.61
C ARG A 174 -7.91 9.24 -17.91
N SER A 175 -7.46 7.99 -17.86
CA SER A 175 -7.04 7.25 -19.05
C SER A 175 -8.15 7.11 -20.10
N LYS A 176 -9.42 7.13 -19.70
CA LYS A 176 -10.57 7.06 -20.62
C LYS A 176 -11.00 8.41 -21.19
N ASN A 177 -10.60 9.51 -20.55
CA ASN A 177 -11.10 10.86 -20.82
C ASN A 177 -10.05 11.84 -21.36
N ILE A 178 -8.83 11.38 -21.67
CA ILE A 178 -7.87 12.19 -22.44
C ILE A 178 -8.18 11.94 -23.93
N PRO A 179 -8.69 12.93 -24.68
CA PRO A 179 -8.73 12.83 -26.14
C PRO A 179 -7.30 12.77 -26.67
N TYR A 180 -7.06 11.86 -27.61
CA TYR A 180 -5.78 11.69 -28.31
C TYR A 180 -5.20 12.99 -28.86
#